data_AF-A0AAV8UTM2-F1
#
_entry.id   AF-A0AAV8UTM2-F1
#
_cell.length_a   1.000
_cell.length_b   1.000
_cell.length_c   1.000
_cell.angle_alpha   90.00
_cell.angle_beta   90.00
_cell.angle_gamma   90.00
#
_symmetry.space_group_name_H-M   'P 1'
#
loop_
_entity.id
_entity.type
_entity.pdbx_description
1 polymer ?
#
loop_
_entity_poly.entity_id
_entity_poly.type
_entity_poly.pdbx_seq_one_letter_code
_entity_poly.pdbx_strand_id
1 'polypeptide(L)'
;MEGVVGFVNGSGLARSLSRTKGCSRRGEVSMRTSRPGPRGRRQPPEDKGFMESELVVREIQSIMKEHSDLIRLGATYGKFDKRGKLLFIQQWKNLMERYEIHLKRIELSDDFQAQLTIKQIEVSLENMGMNRNTMMDYMKSTLQKMEEDAERSPW
;
A
#
# COMPACT_ATOMS: atom_id res chain seq x y z
N MET A 1 -6.76 -19.75 2.24
CA MET A 1 -5.94 -19.20 3.33
C MET A 1 -5.99 -17.69 3.21
N GLU A 2 -7.00 -17.09 3.82
CA GLU A 2 -7.11 -15.64 3.98
C GLU A 2 -6.47 -15.27 5.31
N GLY A 3 -5.64 -14.24 5.33
CA GLY A 3 -5.07 -13.77 6.59
C GLY A 3 -4.02 -12.69 6.41
N VAL A 4 -4.24 -11.59 7.13
CA VAL A 4 -3.27 -10.54 7.50
C VAL A 4 -3.10 -9.40 6.50
N VAL A 5 -4.11 -8.54 6.44
CA VAL A 5 -3.87 -7.08 6.48
C VAL A 5 -4.96 -6.47 7.37
N GLY A 6 -4.63 -6.23 8.64
CA GLY A 6 -5.57 -5.69 9.60
C GLY A 6 -4.87 -5.04 10.78
N PHE A 7 -4.41 -3.81 10.60
CA PHE A 7 -4.21 -2.85 11.70
C PHE A 7 -4.02 -1.46 11.10
N VAL A 8 -4.93 -0.50 11.36
CA VAL A 8 -4.76 0.61 12.33
C VAL A 8 -6.12 1.31 12.45
N ASN A 9 -6.75 1.28 13.62
CA ASN A 9 -7.65 2.36 14.02
C ASN A 9 -7.72 2.42 15.55
N GLY A 10 -6.82 3.21 16.11
CA GLY A 10 -6.92 3.70 17.47
C GLY A 10 -7.78 4.96 17.50
N SER A 11 -8.97 4.88 18.07
CA SER A 11 -9.70 6.07 18.51
C SER A 11 -10.55 5.75 19.75
N GLY A 12 -9.95 6.09 20.89
CA GLY A 12 -10.57 6.89 21.95
C GLY A 12 -11.95 6.50 22.46
N LEU A 13 -11.97 5.87 23.64
CA LEU A 13 -13.05 6.06 24.62
C LEU A 13 -13.28 7.56 24.87
N ALA A 14 -14.49 8.06 24.63
CA ALA A 14 -15.01 9.23 25.34
C ALA A 14 -16.52 9.08 25.58
N ARG A 15 -16.87 8.99 26.86
CA ARG A 15 -18.23 8.88 27.39
C ARG A 15 -18.98 10.19 27.14
N SER A 16 -20.20 10.10 26.60
CA SER A 16 -21.16 11.20 26.62
C SER A 16 -21.92 11.20 27.94
N LEU A 17 -21.73 12.22 28.76
CA LEU A 17 -22.68 12.59 29.82
C LEU A 17 -23.17 14.01 29.52
N SER A 18 -24.39 14.10 29.02
CA SER A 18 -25.17 15.33 28.96
C SER A 18 -26.16 15.32 30.13
N ARG A 19 -26.08 16.34 31.00
CA ARG A 19 -27.28 16.94 31.59
C ARG A 19 -27.00 18.30 32.23
N THR A 20 -27.87 19.20 31.82
CA THR A 20 -28.04 20.61 32.13
C THR A 20 -28.50 20.89 33.56
N LYS A 21 -28.10 22.06 34.09
CA LYS A 21 -28.82 23.05 34.95
C LYS A 21 -27.69 23.94 35.54
N GLY A 22 -27.57 25.23 35.27
CA GLY A 22 -28.55 26.30 35.36
C GLY A 22 -28.22 27.14 36.60
N CYS A 23 -27.81 28.40 36.45
CA CYS A 23 -28.13 29.54 37.35
C CYS A 23 -27.34 30.79 36.91
N SER A 24 -28.05 31.90 36.74
CA SER A 24 -27.55 33.25 36.45
C SER A 24 -27.19 33.98 37.73
N ARG A 25 -26.11 34.79 37.73
CA ARG A 25 -26.05 36.11 38.42
C ARG A 25 -24.76 36.89 38.13
N ARG A 26 -24.99 38.15 37.73
CA ARG A 26 -24.31 39.41 38.12
C ARG A 26 -22.78 39.51 37.94
N GLY A 27 -22.40 40.26 36.91
CA GLY A 27 -21.65 41.51 36.99
C GLY A 27 -20.37 41.55 37.82
N GLU A 28 -19.23 41.54 37.13
CA GLU A 28 -18.01 42.24 37.54
C GLU A 28 -17.19 42.62 36.29
N VAL A 29 -17.05 43.91 36.04
CA VAL A 29 -16.12 44.46 35.04
C VAL A 29 -14.74 44.41 35.67
N SER A 30 -13.96 43.37 35.35
CA SER A 30 -12.54 43.27 35.71
C SER A 30 -11.71 43.59 34.48
N MET A 31 -11.20 44.83 34.42
CA MET A 31 -10.12 45.19 33.49
C MET A 31 -8.88 44.37 33.84
N ARG A 32 -8.68 43.24 33.16
CA ARG A 32 -7.41 42.52 33.15
C ARG A 32 -6.78 42.68 31.78
N THR A 33 -5.65 43.35 31.78
CA THR A 33 -4.70 43.44 30.68
C THR A 33 -4.46 42.04 30.10
N SER A 34 -5.00 41.77 28.90
CA SER A 34 -4.73 40.53 28.19
C SER A 34 -3.26 40.54 27.74
N ARG A 35 -2.41 39.79 28.44
CA ARG A 35 -1.08 39.45 27.95
C ARG A 35 -1.22 38.75 26.60
N PRO A 36 -0.43 39.10 25.57
CA PRO A 36 -0.44 38.34 24.34
C PRO A 36 0.04 36.91 24.64
N GLY A 37 -0.81 35.92 24.34
CA GLY A 37 -0.49 34.50 24.45
C GLY A 37 0.73 34.15 23.58
N PRO A 38 1.47 33.08 23.92
CA PRO A 38 2.69 32.73 23.21
C PRO A 38 2.34 32.48 21.74
N ARG A 39 3.05 33.20 20.85
CA ARG A 39 2.97 33.05 19.40
C ARG A 39 3.08 31.55 19.08
N GLY A 40 2.00 30.98 18.56
CA GLY A 40 1.97 29.60 18.11
C GLY A 40 3.19 29.36 17.23
N ARG A 41 4.07 28.45 17.65
CA ARG A 41 5.12 27.95 16.77
C ARG A 41 4.38 27.43 15.55
N ARG A 42 4.59 28.05 14.39
CA ARG A 42 4.29 27.38 13.13
C ARG A 42 5.15 26.12 13.18
N GLN A 43 4.51 24.97 13.32
CA GLN A 43 5.20 23.70 13.12
C GLN A 43 5.83 23.79 11.71
N PRO A 44 7.13 23.49 11.55
CA PRO A 44 7.70 23.40 10.22
C PRO A 44 6.88 22.39 9.42
N PRO A 45 6.72 22.58 8.09
CA PRO A 45 6.00 21.62 7.26
C PRO A 45 6.65 20.26 7.49
N GLU A 46 5.85 19.34 7.99
CA GLU A 46 6.26 17.97 8.25
C GLU A 46 6.68 17.39 6.90
N ASP A 47 7.97 17.10 6.76
CA ASP A 47 8.52 16.49 5.54
C ASP A 47 7.92 15.09 5.47
N LYS A 48 6.84 14.94 4.69
CA LYS A 48 6.07 13.71 4.60
C LYS A 48 7.02 12.58 4.19
N GLY A 49 7.13 11.55 5.02
CA GLY A 49 8.08 10.45 4.84
C GLY A 49 7.94 9.79 3.46
N PHE A 50 9.00 9.14 2.96
CA PHE A 50 9.01 8.54 1.62
C PHE A 50 7.81 7.60 1.40
N MET A 51 7.45 6.82 2.41
CA MET A 51 6.32 5.88 2.37
C MET A 51 4.95 6.57 2.40
N GLU A 52 4.87 7.83 2.87
CA GLU A 52 3.65 8.66 2.84
C GLU A 52 3.52 9.44 1.52
N SER A 53 4.52 9.33 0.64
CA SER A 53 4.46 9.91 -0.69
C SER A 53 3.25 9.37 -1.44
N GLU A 54 2.39 10.28 -1.86
CA GLU A 54 1.19 9.96 -2.64
C GLU A 54 1.52 9.15 -3.90
N LEU A 55 2.67 9.40 -4.52
CA LEU A 55 3.13 8.64 -5.68
C LEU A 55 3.41 7.18 -5.31
N VAL A 56 4.14 6.94 -4.23
CA VAL A 56 4.51 5.59 -3.76
C VAL A 56 3.25 4.81 -3.36
N VAL A 57 2.35 5.46 -2.62
CA VAL A 57 1.07 4.86 -2.19
C VAL A 57 0.17 4.53 -3.38
N ARG A 58 0.02 5.44 -4.35
CA ARG A 58 -0.79 5.19 -5.55
C ARG A 58 -0.21 4.07 -6.41
N GLU A 59 1.12 3.98 -6.52
CA GLU A 59 1.78 2.95 -7.31
C GLU A 59 1.51 1.55 -6.74
N ILE A 60 1.68 1.35 -5.42
CA ILE A 60 1.41 0.04 -4.81
C ILE A 60 -0.07 -0.33 -4.85
N GLN A 61 -0.98 0.64 -4.66
CA GLN A 61 -2.42 0.42 -4.81
C GLN A 61 -2.77 -0.02 -6.23
N SER A 62 -2.17 0.61 -7.25
CA SER A 62 -2.37 0.24 -8.65
C SER A 62 -1.84 -1.16 -8.93
N ILE A 63 -0.65 -1.52 -8.46
CA ILE A 63 -0.05 -2.85 -8.62
C ILE A 63 -0.96 -3.91 -7.99
N MET A 64 -1.40 -3.71 -6.74
CA MET A 64 -2.23 -4.67 -6.03
C MET A 64 -3.61 -4.86 -6.69
N LYS A 65 -4.21 -3.78 -7.19
CA LYS A 65 -5.46 -3.84 -7.92
C LYS A 65 -5.30 -4.63 -9.23
N GLU A 66 -4.28 -4.31 -10.01
CA GLU A 66 -4.02 -4.98 -11.29
C GLU A 66 -3.68 -6.46 -11.10
N HIS A 67 -2.90 -6.79 -10.08
CA HIS A 67 -2.66 -8.17 -9.66
C HIS A 67 -3.97 -8.92 -9.39
N SER A 68 -4.86 -8.35 -8.58
CA SER A 68 -6.18 -8.95 -8.30
C SER A 68 -7.02 -9.12 -9.57
N ASP A 69 -7.00 -8.13 -10.46
CA ASP A 69 -7.75 -8.16 -11.71
C ASP A 69 -7.21 -9.25 -12.65
N LEU A 70 -5.88 -9.41 -12.75
CA LEU A 70 -5.24 -10.44 -13.56
C LEU A 70 -5.45 -11.85 -13.00
N ILE A 71 -5.43 -12.03 -11.67
CA ILE A 71 -5.77 -13.32 -11.05
C ILE A 71 -7.20 -13.73 -11.42
N ARG A 72 -8.17 -12.81 -11.31
CA ARG A 72 -9.57 -13.08 -11.69
C ARG A 72 -9.70 -13.38 -13.18
N LEU A 73 -9.01 -12.63 -14.04
CA LEU A 73 -9.01 -12.84 -15.48
C LEU A 73 -8.39 -14.20 -15.85
N GLY A 74 -7.34 -14.61 -15.14
CA GLY A 74 -6.64 -15.89 -15.30
C GLY A 74 -7.52 -17.11 -15.10
N ALA A 75 -8.59 -17.01 -14.29
CA ALA A 75 -9.58 -18.09 -14.15
C ALA A 75 -10.25 -18.48 -15.48
N THR A 76 -10.24 -17.57 -16.46
CA THR A 76 -10.79 -17.80 -17.81
C THR A 76 -9.72 -17.96 -18.89
N TYR A 77 -8.44 -18.06 -18.52
CA TYR A 77 -7.31 -18.11 -19.46
C TYR A 77 -7.44 -19.19 -20.54
N GLY A 78 -7.96 -20.37 -20.18
CA GLY A 78 -8.17 -21.47 -21.14
C GLY A 78 -9.17 -21.16 -22.26
N LYS A 79 -9.98 -20.11 -22.13
CA LYS A 79 -10.95 -19.66 -23.15
C LYS A 79 -10.39 -18.58 -24.09
N PHE A 80 -9.19 -18.09 -23.82
CA PHE A 80 -8.58 -17.07 -24.67
C PHE A 80 -8.09 -17.67 -25.98
N ASP A 81 -8.25 -16.90 -27.05
CA ASP A 81 -7.54 -17.13 -28.30
C ASP A 81 -6.04 -16.83 -28.09
N LYS A 82 -5.21 -17.25 -29.04
CA LYS A 82 -3.76 -17.02 -29.05
C LYS A 82 -3.40 -15.57 -28.72
N ARG A 83 -4.07 -14.61 -29.36
CA ARG A 83 -3.84 -13.19 -29.14
C ARG A 83 -4.19 -12.78 -27.71
N GLY A 84 -5.32 -13.24 -27.18
CA GLY A 84 -5.74 -12.99 -25.80
C GLY A 84 -4.76 -13.57 -24.78
N LYS A 85 -4.23 -14.77 -25.02
CA LYS A 85 -3.20 -15.39 -24.16
C LYS A 85 -1.92 -14.57 -24.14
N LEU A 86 -1.41 -14.16 -25.30
CA LEU A 86 -0.20 -13.33 -25.39
C LEU A 86 -0.37 -11.98 -24.70
N LEU A 87 -1.52 -11.31 -24.89
CA LEU A 87 -1.83 -10.06 -24.19
C LEU A 87 -1.91 -10.26 -22.68
N PHE A 88 -2.56 -11.33 -22.21
CA PHE A 88 -2.62 -11.66 -20.78
C PHE A 88 -1.22 -11.83 -20.18
N ILE A 89 -0.35 -12.59 -20.86
CA ILE A 89 1.04 -12.80 -20.43
C ILE A 89 1.81 -11.48 -20.43
N GLN A 90 1.63 -10.63 -21.45
CA GLN A 90 2.25 -9.32 -21.50
C GLN A 90 1.84 -8.43 -20.33
N GLN A 91 0.56 -8.44 -19.93
CA GLN A 91 0.12 -7.68 -18.75
C GLN A 91 0.77 -8.18 -17.46
N TRP A 92 0.92 -9.49 -17.30
CA TRP A 92 1.68 -10.05 -16.18
C TRP A 92 3.15 -9.62 -16.18
N LYS A 93 3.81 -9.62 -17.34
CA LYS A 93 5.20 -9.14 -17.45
C LYS A 93 5.33 -7.67 -17.04
N ASN A 94 4.44 -6.81 -17.54
CA ASN A 94 4.40 -5.39 -17.20
C ASN A 94 4.15 -5.17 -15.69
N LEU A 95 3.23 -5.93 -15.10
CA LEU A 95 2.95 -5.88 -13.67
C LEU A 95 4.18 -6.28 -12.84
N MET A 96 4.86 -7.36 -13.23
CA MET A 96 6.06 -7.85 -12.56
C MET A 96 7.21 -6.84 -12.63
N GLU A 97 7.42 -6.21 -13.78
CA GLU A 97 8.42 -5.15 -13.95
C GLU A 97 8.15 -3.96 -13.02
N ARG A 98 6.90 -3.48 -12.98
CA ARG A 98 6.49 -2.38 -12.09
C ARG A 98 6.66 -2.73 -10.62
N TYR A 99 6.35 -3.98 -10.24
CA TYR A 99 6.54 -4.46 -8.89
C TYR A 99 8.02 -4.54 -8.50
N GLU A 100 8.88 -5.02 -9.41
CA GLU A 100 10.34 -5.06 -9.22
C GLU A 100 10.92 -3.65 -9.00
N ILE A 101 10.53 -2.70 -9.86
CA ILE A 101 10.94 -1.29 -9.74
C ILE A 101 10.49 -0.68 -8.41
N HIS A 102 9.24 -0.94 -8.00
CA HIS A 102 8.70 -0.42 -6.75
C HIS A 102 9.46 -0.97 -5.53
N LEU A 103 9.72 -2.28 -5.49
CA LEU A 103 10.51 -2.90 -4.44
C LEU A 103 11.94 -2.35 -4.39
N LYS A 104 12.57 -2.14 -5.54
CA LYS A 104 13.91 -1.54 -5.62
C LYS A 104 13.92 -0.11 -5.06
N ARG A 105 12.86 0.66 -5.30
CA ARG A 105 12.73 2.02 -4.75
C ARG A 105 12.61 2.01 -3.22
N ILE A 106 11.85 1.07 -2.67
CA ILE A 106 11.73 0.89 -1.22
C ILE A 106 13.08 0.44 -0.62
N GLU A 107 13.75 -0.54 -1.26
CA GLU A 107 15.06 -1.07 -0.82
C GLU A 107 16.14 0.02 -0.76
N LEU A 108 16.13 0.95 -1.72
CA LEU A 108 17.09 2.06 -1.80
C LEU A 108 16.72 3.27 -0.93
N SER A 109 15.58 3.25 -0.24
CA SER A 109 15.15 4.34 0.62
C SER A 109 15.75 4.22 2.02
N ASP A 110 16.22 5.33 2.59
CA ASP A 110 16.67 5.41 3.99
C ASP A 110 15.51 5.53 5.01
N ASP A 111 14.27 5.42 4.54
CA ASP A 111 13.07 5.56 5.37
C ASP A 111 12.88 4.30 6.21
N PHE A 112 12.68 4.47 7.52
CA PHE A 112 12.54 3.34 8.44
C PHE A 112 11.35 2.43 8.09
N GLN A 113 10.21 3.00 7.66
CA GLN A 113 9.05 2.22 7.26
C GLN A 113 9.31 1.45 5.97
N ALA A 114 10.08 2.02 5.04
CA ALA A 114 10.52 1.33 3.83
C ALA A 114 11.37 0.09 4.16
N GLN A 115 12.37 0.24 5.03
CA GLN A 115 13.24 -0.87 5.46
C GLN A 115 12.46 -1.96 6.20
N LEU A 116 11.54 -1.58 7.09
CA LEU A 116 10.66 -2.52 7.78
C LEU A 116 9.78 -3.31 6.79
N THR A 117 9.27 -2.64 5.75
CA THR A 117 8.45 -3.28 4.70
C THR A 117 9.25 -4.34 3.95
N ILE A 118 10.49 -4.05 3.54
CA ILE A 118 11.36 -5.04 2.90
C ILE A 118 11.58 -6.25 3.81
N LYS A 119 11.87 -6.02 5.09
CA LYS A 119 12.07 -7.12 6.06
C LYS A 119 10.82 -7.98 6.21
N GLN A 120 9.62 -7.39 6.23
CA GLN A 120 8.37 -8.13 6.28
C GLN A 120 8.15 -8.99 5.03
N ILE A 121 8.51 -8.47 3.85
CA ILE A 121 8.45 -9.22 2.59
C ILE A 121 9.43 -10.40 2.63
N GLU A 122 10.67 -10.16 3.04
CA GLU A 122 11.69 -11.21 3.17
C GLU A 122 11.22 -12.33 4.10
N VAL A 123 10.72 -12.01 5.30
CA VAL A 123 10.18 -13.00 6.25
C VAL A 123 9.01 -13.77 5.64
N SER A 124 8.12 -13.10 4.91
CA SER A 124 6.98 -13.76 4.25
C SER A 124 7.44 -14.75 3.18
N LEU A 125 8.50 -14.41 2.43
CA LEU A 125 9.08 -15.29 1.41
C LEU A 125 9.86 -16.45 2.04
N GLU A 126 10.63 -16.19 3.10
CA GLU A 126 11.37 -17.21 3.85
C GLU A 126 10.43 -18.25 4.45
N ASN A 127 9.27 -17.83 4.96
CA ASN A 127 8.22 -18.73 5.44
C ASN A 127 7.67 -19.66 4.33
N MET A 128 7.74 -19.22 3.07
CA MET A 128 7.39 -20.03 1.90
C MET A 128 8.60 -20.81 1.33
N GLY A 129 9.77 -20.74 1.97
CA GLY A 129 11.00 -21.39 1.54
C GLY A 129 11.64 -20.75 0.30
N MET A 130 11.36 -19.47 0.06
CA MET A 130 11.85 -18.73 -1.11
C MET A 130 12.55 -17.43 -0.68
N ASN A 131 13.36 -16.87 -1.57
CA ASN A 131 13.80 -15.48 -1.46
C ASN A 131 13.21 -14.66 -2.61
N ARG A 132 13.39 -13.33 -2.55
CA ARG A 132 12.87 -12.40 -3.56
C ARG A 132 13.34 -12.73 -4.97
N ASN A 133 14.61 -13.06 -5.15
CA ASN A 133 15.17 -13.36 -6.48
C ASN A 133 14.55 -14.65 -7.02
N THR A 134 14.49 -15.70 -6.19
CA THR A 134 13.86 -16.97 -6.54
C THR A 134 12.38 -16.80 -6.91
N MET A 135 11.63 -15.97 -6.18
CA MET A 135 10.24 -15.65 -6.52
C MET A 135 10.14 -14.97 -7.90
N MET A 136 11.00 -13.98 -8.18
CA MET A 136 11.01 -13.29 -9.48
C MET A 136 11.36 -14.23 -10.62
N ASP A 137 12.38 -15.08 -10.44
CA ASP A 137 12.80 -16.06 -11.44
C ASP A 137 11.72 -17.10 -11.70
N TYR A 138 11.03 -17.56 -10.65
CA TYR A 138 9.90 -18.47 -10.78
C TYR A 138 8.76 -17.85 -11.60
N MET A 139 8.41 -16.59 -11.33
CA MET A 139 7.37 -15.90 -12.09
C MET A 139 7.78 -15.67 -13.55
N LYS A 140 9.02 -15.20 -13.80
CA LYS A 140 9.55 -14.98 -15.15
C LYS A 140 9.56 -16.28 -15.97
N SER A 141 10.06 -17.37 -15.38
CA SER A 141 10.09 -18.68 -16.05
C SER A 141 8.71 -19.28 -16.29
N THR A 142 7.74 -19.04 -15.40
CA THR A 142 6.35 -19.46 -15.60
C THR A 142 5.71 -18.71 -16.77
N LEU A 143 5.86 -17.38 -16.83
CA LEU A 143 5.32 -16.58 -17.92
C LEU A 143 5.98 -16.91 -19.27
N GLN A 144 7.28 -17.20 -19.27
CA GLN A 144 7.97 -17.65 -20.47
C GLN A 144 7.40 -18.97 -21.00
N LYS A 145 7.17 -19.97 -20.14
CA LYS A 145 6.56 -21.24 -20.55
C LYS A 145 5.14 -21.03 -21.09
N MET A 146 4.35 -20.18 -20.45
CA MET A 146 3.00 -19.84 -20.91
C MET A 146 3.02 -19.16 -22.29
N GLU A 147 4.04 -18.34 -22.57
CA GLU A 147 4.23 -17.67 -23.86
C GLU A 147 4.60 -18.68 -24.95
N GLU A 148 5.58 -19.54 -24.70
CA GLU A 148 5.97 -20.62 -25.62
C GLU A 148 4.79 -21.53 -25.96
N ASP A 149 3.96 -21.87 -24.96
CA ASP A 149 2.74 -22.67 -25.16
C ASP A 149 1.68 -21.91 -25.97
N ALA A 150 1.48 -20.61 -25.71
CA ALA A 150 0.54 -19.78 -26.45
C ALA A 150 0.97 -19.57 -27.90
N GLU A 151 2.28 -19.45 -28.17
CA GLU A 151 2.83 -19.32 -29.51
C GLU A 151 2.69 -20.60 -30.32
N ARG A 152 2.90 -21.75 -29.68
CA ARG A 152 2.74 -23.08 -30.28
C ARG A 152 1.27 -23.44 -30.50
N SER A 153 0.37 -22.90 -29.68
CA SER A 153 -1.07 -23.11 -29.83
C SER A 153 -1.54 -22.63 -31.21
N PRO A 154 -2.16 -23.50 -32.02
CA PRO A 154 -2.78 -23.09 -33.28
C PRO A 154 -4.07 -22.26 -33.08
N TRP A 155 -4.58 -22.19 -31.84
CA TRP A 155 -5.81 -21.49 -31.44
C TRP A 155 -5.61 -20.57 -30.25
#